data_AF-A0A4Q7IKR8-F1
#
_entry.id   AF-A0A4Q7IKR8-F1
#
_cell.length_a   1.000
_cell.length_b   1.000
_cell.length_c   1.000
_cell.angle_alpha   90.00
_cell.angle_beta   90.00
_cell.angle_gamma   90.00
#
_symmetry.space_group_name_H-M   'P 1'
#
loop_
_entity.id
_entity.type
_entity.pdbx_description
1 polymer ?
#
loop_
_entity_poly.entity_id
_entity_poly.type
_entity_poly.pdbx_seq_one_letter_code
_entity_poly.pdbx_strand_id
1 'polypeptide(L)' 'MAAKGLGMIRGACYIAEHYSELVPVIDEFTPFQDLWVLTHPELRHTPRIKTLMQFLLHSLRAKKI' A
#
# COMPACT_ATOMS: atom_id res chain seq x y z
N MET A 1 15.74 3.18 -9.07
CA MET A 1 16.95 4.04 -8.97
C MET A 1 17.79 3.59 -7.78
N ALA A 2 17.28 3.68 -6.54
CA ALA A 2 17.98 3.18 -5.34
C ALA A 2 18.41 1.71 -5.43
N ALA A 3 17.51 0.81 -5.86
CA ALA A 3 17.81 -0.61 -6.09
C ALA A 3 18.94 -0.86 -7.12
N LYS A 4 19.26 0.13 -7.97
CA LYS A 4 20.39 0.06 -8.91
C LYS A 4 21.66 0.71 -8.35
N GLY A 5 21.71 1.01 -7.05
CA GLY A 5 22.83 1.67 -6.39
C GLY A 5 22.95 3.18 -6.69
N LEU A 6 21.94 3.82 -7.26
CA LEU A 6 22.01 5.22 -7.70
C LEU A 6 21.62 6.24 -6.62
N GLY A 7 21.59 5.83 -5.34
CA GLY A 7 21.31 6.72 -4.20
C GLY A 7 20.23 6.19 -3.25
N MET A 8 19.73 7.08 -2.39
CA MET A 8 18.71 6.78 -1.38
C MET A 8 17.35 7.37 -1.77
N ILE A 9 16.28 6.72 -1.32
CA ILE A 9 14.91 7.19 -1.52
C ILE A 9 14.10 7.05 -0.24
N ARG A 10 13.03 7.85 -0.11
CA ARG A 10 11.94 7.60 0.83
C ARG A 10 10.80 6.92 0.08
N GLY A 11 10.73 5.60 0.15
CA GLY A 11 9.71 4.78 -0.52
C GLY A 11 8.67 4.23 0.45
N ALA A 12 7.57 3.71 -0.08
CA ALA A 12 6.63 2.94 0.72
C ALA A 12 7.26 1.58 1.09
N CYS A 13 7.18 1.20 2.38
CA CYS A 13 7.79 -0.03 2.89
C CYS A 13 7.36 -1.27 2.10
N TYR A 14 6.06 -1.40 1.82
CA TYR A 14 5.50 -2.53 1.05
C TYR A 14 6.02 -2.62 -0.40
N ILE A 15 6.65 -1.57 -0.95
CA ILE A 15 7.34 -1.63 -2.24
C ILE A 15 8.81 -1.99 -2.02
N ALA A 16 9.46 -1.34 -1.05
CA ALA A 16 10.88 -1.50 -0.77
C ALA A 16 11.23 -2.91 -0.28
N GLU A 17 10.35 -3.55 0.49
CA GLU A 17 10.50 -4.94 0.99
C GLU A 17 10.69 -5.98 -0.12
N HIS A 18 10.23 -5.69 -1.33
CA HIS A 18 10.42 -6.59 -2.48
C HIS A 18 11.82 -6.51 -3.12
N TYR A 19 12.70 -5.61 -2.65
CA TYR A 19 14.06 -5.44 -3.15
C TYR A 19 15.05 -5.81 -2.05
N SER A 20 15.60 -7.02 -2.12
CA SER A 20 16.55 -7.56 -1.13
C SER A 20 17.82 -6.74 -0.96
N GLU A 21 18.18 -5.96 -1.98
CA GLU A 21 19.34 -5.08 -2.02
C GLU A 21 19.10 -3.73 -1.32
N LEU A 22 17.85 -3.41 -0.99
CA LEU A 22 17.51 -2.22 -0.23
C LEU A 22 17.56 -2.52 1.28
N VAL A 23 18.09 -1.57 2.03
CA VAL A 23 18.10 -1.61 3.49
C VAL A 23 17.39 -0.37 4.07
N PRO A 24 16.64 -0.51 5.18
CA PRO A 24 16.12 0.65 5.90
C PRO A 24 17.26 1.54 6.39
N VAL A 25 17.07 2.86 6.28
CA VAL A 25 18.02 3.86 6.79
C VAL A 25 17.64 4.35 8.19
N ILE A 26 16.35 4.26 8.53
CA ILE A 26 15.78 4.62 9.83
C ILE A 26 14.79 3.52 10.26
N ASP A 27 14.71 3.26 11.56
CA ASP A 27 13.77 2.27 12.12
C ASP A 27 12.41 2.87 12.50
N GLU A 28 12.30 4.21 12.52
CA GLU A 28 11.08 4.89 12.93
C GLU A 28 10.03 4.86 11.80
N PHE A 29 8.87 4.27 12.08
CA PHE A 29 7.73 4.32 11.20
C PHE A 29 6.99 5.65 11.34
N THR A 30 6.93 6.42 10.25
CA THR A 30 6.08 7.61 10.15
C THR A 30 4.96 7.36 9.14
N PRO A 31 3.67 7.46 9.53
CA PRO A 31 2.57 7.42 8.58
C PRO A 31 2.80 8.47 7.48
N PHE A 32 2.81 8.03 6.23
CA PHE A 32 3.13 8.90 5.10
C PHE A 32 1.90 9.27 4.27
N GLN A 33 1.03 8.31 3.95
CA GLN A 33 -0.15 8.53 3.11
C GLN A 33 -1.29 7.58 3.46
N ASP A 34 -2.52 8.09 3.34
CA ASP A 34 -3.74 7.30 3.41
C ASP A 34 -4.02 6.59 2.09
N LEU A 35 -4.50 5.34 2.17
CA LEU A 35 -4.97 4.59 1.02
C LEU A 35 -6.50 4.69 0.92
N TRP A 36 -6.98 5.20 -0.22
CA TRP A 36 -8.40 5.37 -0.49
C TRP A 36 -8.90 4.29 -1.45
N VAL A 37 -9.94 3.55 -1.06
CA VAL A 37 -10.62 2.60 -1.95
C VAL A 37 -11.85 3.27 -2.53
N LEU A 38 -11.84 3.50 -3.84
CA LEU A 38 -12.88 4.26 -4.54
C LEU A 38 -13.76 3.32 -5.40
N THR A 39 -15.04 3.66 -5.53
CA THR A 39 -15.98 2.96 -6.41
C THR A 39 -16.92 3.96 -7.05
N HIS A 40 -17.21 3.78 -8.34
CA HIS A 40 -18.19 4.62 -9.03
C HIS A 40 -19.56 4.57 -8.30
N PRO A 41 -20.20 5.72 -8.01
CA PRO A 41 -21.42 5.76 -7.19
C PRO A 41 -22.55 4.85 -7.69
N GLU A 42 -22.72 4.74 -9.00
CA GLU A 42 -23.76 3.92 -9.62
C GLU A 42 -23.45 2.42 -9.55
N LEU A 43 -22.17 2.07 -9.49
CA LEU A 43 -21.71 0.69 -9.52
C LEU A 43 -21.61 0.05 -8.13
N ARG A 44 -21.59 0.85 -7.05
CA ARG A 44 -21.41 0.37 -5.66
C ARG A 44 -22.45 -0.63 -5.18
N HIS A 45 -23.61 -0.67 -5.82
CA HIS A 45 -24.69 -1.62 -5.52
C HIS A 45 -24.63 -2.92 -6.33
N THR A 46 -23.76 -2.98 -7.35
CA THR A 46 -23.55 -4.22 -8.13
C THR A 46 -22.95 -5.29 -7.21
N PRO A 47 -23.56 -6.49 -7.08
CA PRO A 47 -23.13 -7.49 -6.09
C PRO A 47 -21.63 -7.81 -6.12
N ARG A 48 -21.08 -8.12 -7.30
CA ARG A 48 -19.64 -8.43 -7.45
C ARG A 48 -18.72 -7.29 -7.00
N ILE A 49 -19.12 -6.04 -7.24
CA ILE A 49 -18.34 -4.85 -6.88
C ILE A 49 -18.41 -4.65 -5.38
N LYS A 50 -19.60 -4.73 -4.79
CA LYS A 50 -19.80 -4.64 -3.34
C LYS A 50 -18.98 -5.70 -2.60
N THR A 51 -19.01 -6.95 -3.06
CA THR A 51 -18.23 -8.05 -2.47
C THR A 51 -16.73 -7.77 -2.51
N LEU A 52 -16.20 -7.36 -3.66
CA LEU A 52 -14.78 -6.99 -3.79
C LEU A 52 -14.41 -5.83 -2.85
N MET A 53 -15.25 -4.79 -2.81
CA MET A 53 -15.01 -3.62 -1.96
C MET A 53 -15.01 -3.96 -0.47
N GLN A 54 -15.92 -4.83 -0.04
CA GLN A 54 -15.93 -5.32 1.35
C GLN A 54 -14.67 -6.11 1.67
N PHE A 55 -14.23 -6.99 0.77
CA PHE A 55 -13.00 -7.75 0.93
C PHE A 55 -11.75 -6.85 1.02
N LEU A 56 -11.63 -5.87 0.11
CA LEU A 56 -10.50 -4.93 0.10
C LEU A 56 -10.47 -4.11 1.38
N LEU A 57 -11.59 -3.53 1.79
CA LEU A 57 -11.68 -2.74 3.03
C LEU A 57 -11.34 -3.58 4.27
N HIS A 58 -11.79 -4.83 4.33
CA HIS A 58 -11.45 -5.74 5.41
C HIS A 58 -9.94 -6.03 5.44
N SER A 59 -9.38 -6.44 4.30
CA SER A 59 -7.97 -6.85 4.19
C SER A 59 -7.01 -5.70 4.47
N LEU A 60 -7.30 -4.52 3.92
CA LEU A 60 -6.45 -3.33 4.10
C LEU A 60 -6.48 -2.80 5.53
N ARG A 61 -7.63 -2.87 6.21
CA ARG A 61 -7.74 -2.47 7.63
C ARG A 61 -7.12 -3.50 8.58
N ALA A 62 -7.15 -4.78 8.22
CA ALA A 62 -6.55 -5.84 9.02
C ALA A 62 -5.01 -5.84 8.90
N LYS A 63 -4.46 -5.32 7.79
CA LYS A 63 -3.01 -5.21 7.60
C LYS A 63 -2.45 -4.15 8.54
N LYS A 64 -1.87 -4.61 9.66
CA LYS A 64 -0.97 -3.79 10.47
C LYS A 64 0.35 -3.64 9.70
N ILE A 65 0.84 -2.40 9.62
CA ILE A 65 2.19 -2.08 9.15
C ILE A 65 3.15 -2.34 10.31
#